data_AF-A0A4U7FDF3-F1
#
_entry.id   AF-A0A4U7FDF3-F1
#
_cell.length_a   1.000
_cell.length_b   1.000
_cell.length_c   1.000
_cell.angle_alpha   90.00
_cell.angle_beta   90.00
_cell.angle_gamma   90.00
#
_symmetry.space_group_name_H-M   'P 1'
#
loop_
_entity.id
_entity.type
_entity.pdbx_description
1 polymer ?
#
loop_
_entity_poly.entity_id
_entity_poly.type
_entity_poly.pdbx_seq_one_letter_code
_entity_poly.pdbx_strand_id
1 'polypeptide(L)'
;MASKQPVHDGNAQTTEFDVNLADERIRGRSPNHARAVVSVDANSTLRVEIEAANQLDWQLDARMVNGTLDVTRTFCEGHSAHDVDMPEWVERVADLVGERLDGGT
;
A
#
# COMPACT_ATOMS: atom_id res chain seq x y z
N MET A 1 5.47 -0.81 -23.99
CA MET A 1 5.19 -1.47 -22.69
C MET A 1 6.51 -1.94 -22.14
N ALA A 2 7.17 -1.15 -21.30
CA ALA A 2 8.41 -1.58 -20.66
C ALA A 2 8.03 -2.38 -19.41
N SER A 3 8.22 -3.70 -19.46
CA SER A 3 8.15 -4.54 -18.27
C SER A 3 9.28 -4.10 -17.34
N LYS A 4 8.93 -3.39 -16.27
CA LYS A 4 9.86 -3.08 -15.18
C LYS A 4 10.18 -4.42 -14.52
N GLN A 5 11.37 -4.97 -14.79
CA GLN A 5 11.81 -6.23 -14.19
C GLN A 5 11.86 -6.04 -12.66
N PRO A 6 11.31 -6.97 -11.86
CA PRO A 6 11.53 -6.96 -10.43
C PRO A 6 13.01 -7.24 -10.18
N VAL A 7 13.75 -6.21 -9.78
CA VAL A 7 15.10 -6.35 -9.22
C VAL A 7 14.91 -6.73 -7.76
N HIS A 8 14.84 -8.02 -7.47
CA HIS A 8 14.90 -8.54 -6.11
C HIS A 8 16.08 -9.52 -6.00
N ASP A 9 17.26 -8.95 -5.82
CA ASP A 9 18.40 -9.65 -5.22
C ASP A 9 18.14 -9.76 -3.70
N GLY A 10 17.84 -10.99 -3.24
CA GLY A 10 17.92 -11.39 -1.83
C GLY A 10 16.66 -11.16 -0.97
N ASN A 11 15.94 -12.25 -0.68
CA ASN A 11 15.02 -12.42 0.47
C ASN A 11 13.84 -11.44 0.69
N ALA A 12 13.58 -10.46 -0.19
CA ALA A 12 12.38 -9.63 -0.08
C ALA A 12 11.13 -10.49 -0.35
N GLN A 13 10.29 -10.68 0.67
CA GLN A 13 8.97 -11.29 0.49
C GLN A 13 8.01 -10.21 0.00
N THR A 14 7.41 -10.45 -1.16
CA THR A 14 6.41 -9.56 -1.75
C THR A 14 5.04 -10.23 -1.71
N THR A 15 4.00 -9.50 -1.30
CA THR A 15 2.60 -9.94 -1.26
C THR A 15 1.74 -8.92 -1.97
N GLU A 16 0.89 -9.39 -2.88
CA GLU A 16 0.06 -8.52 -3.72
C GLU A 16 -1.41 -8.69 -3.35
N PHE A 17 -2.13 -7.57 -3.28
CA PHE A 17 -3.54 -7.50 -2.97
C PHE A 17 -4.28 -6.71 -4.05
N ASP A 18 -5.21 -7.35 -4.74
CA ASP A 18 -6.20 -6.67 -5.56
C ASP A 18 -7.38 -6.25 -4.68
N VAL A 19 -7.60 -4.95 -4.52
CA VAL A 19 -8.64 -4.39 -3.66
C VAL A 19 -9.76 -3.83 -4.53
N ASN A 20 -10.96 -4.41 -4.41
CA ASN A 20 -12.17 -3.80 -4.94
C ASN A 20 -12.78 -2.86 -3.89
N LEU A 21 -12.53 -1.56 -4.03
CA LEU A 21 -12.96 -0.58 -3.04
C LEU A 21 -14.49 -0.53 -2.88
N ALA A 22 -15.23 -0.86 -3.94
CA ALA A 22 -16.69 -0.92 -3.88
C ALA A 22 -17.18 -2.08 -3.00
N ASP A 23 -16.56 -3.26 -3.11
CA ASP A 23 -16.88 -4.44 -2.31
C ASP A 23 -16.48 -4.26 -0.85
N GLU A 24 -15.34 -3.60 -0.61
CA GLU A 24 -14.85 -3.20 0.72
C GLU A 24 -15.64 -2.04 1.33
N ARG A 25 -16.67 -1.55 0.63
CA ARG A 25 -17.53 -0.42 1.04
C ARG A 25 -16.74 0.88 1.29
N ILE A 26 -15.56 1.01 0.71
CA ILE A 26 -14.77 2.25 0.68
C ILE A 26 -15.40 3.15 -0.38
N ARG A 27 -16.18 4.16 0.06
CA ARG A 27 -16.97 5.05 -0.80
C ARG A 27 -16.47 6.48 -0.70
N GLY A 28 -16.59 7.24 -1.80
CA GLY A 28 -16.25 8.66 -1.83
C GLY A 28 -15.57 9.05 -3.14
N ARG A 29 -14.58 9.94 -3.07
CA ARG A 29 -13.68 10.27 -4.20
C ARG A 29 -12.58 9.21 -4.30
N SER A 30 -12.98 7.95 -4.51
CA SER A 30 -12.11 6.79 -4.58
C SER A 30 -12.16 6.14 -5.95
N PRO A 31 -11.09 5.46 -6.40
CA PRO A 31 -11.16 4.57 -7.54
C PRO A 31 -12.05 3.35 -7.22
N ASN A 32 -12.50 2.63 -8.26
CA ASN A 32 -13.25 1.38 -8.07
C ASN A 32 -12.33 0.24 -7.62
N HIS A 33 -11.09 0.23 -8.11
CA HIS A 33 -10.09 -0.80 -7.84
C HIS A 33 -8.75 -0.15 -7.53
N ALA A 34 -8.03 -0.74 -6.59
CA ALA A 34 -6.63 -0.43 -6.31
C ALA A 34 -5.84 -1.73 -6.18
N ARG A 35 -4.56 -1.68 -6.52
CA ARG A 35 -3.61 -2.76 -6.27
C ARG A 35 -2.69 -2.30 -5.17
N ALA A 36 -2.51 -3.12 -4.15
CA ALA A 36 -1.54 -2.90 -3.10
C ALA A 36 -0.47 -3.98 -3.14
N VAL A 37 0.80 -3.57 -3.22
CA VAL A 37 1.96 -4.46 -3.20
C VAL A 37 2.73 -4.20 -1.93
N VAL A 38 2.86 -5.22 -1.09
CA VAL A 38 3.61 -5.18 0.15
C VAL A 38 4.95 -5.85 -0.08
N SER A 39 6.03 -5.16 0.24
CA SER A 39 7.39 -5.71 0.22
C SER A 39 8.02 -5.55 1.60
N VAL A 40 8.70 -6.59 2.08
CA VAL A 40 9.48 -6.53 3.32
C VAL A 40 10.95 -6.34 2.98
N ASP A 41 11.55 -5.26 3.48
CA ASP A 41 12.99 -5.02 3.31
C ASP A 41 13.82 -5.78 4.35
N ALA A 42 15.14 -5.86 4.15
CA ALA A 42 16.06 -6.56 5.04
C ALA A 42 16.06 -6.03 6.49
N ASN A 43 15.63 -4.78 6.71
CA ASN A 43 15.46 -4.16 8.02
C ASN A 43 14.10 -4.45 8.67
N SER A 44 13.28 -5.33 8.08
CA SER A 44 11.91 -5.63 8.52
C SER A 44 10.95 -4.43 8.43
N THR A 45 11.25 -3.44 7.59
CA THR A 45 10.28 -2.39 7.27
C THR A 45 9.33 -2.93 6.19
N LEU A 46 8.05 -2.67 6.37
CA LEU A 46 7.04 -2.94 5.35
C LEU A 46 6.96 -1.73 4.43
N ARG A 47 7.07 -1.96 3.12
CA ARG A 47 6.72 -0.98 2.11
C ARG A 47 5.42 -1.41 1.46
N VAL A 48 4.40 -0.56 1.49
CA VAL A 48 3.11 -0.77 0.83
C VAL A 48 3.00 0.22 -0.33
N GLU A 49 2.97 -0.29 -1.55
CA GLU A 49 2.78 0.48 -2.77
C GLU A 49 1.33 0.33 -3.21
N ILE A 50 0.60 1.44 -3.35
CA ILE A 50 -0.83 1.47 -3.68
C ILE A 50 -1.00 2.22 -5.00
N GLU A 51 -1.48 1.49 -6.01
CA GLU A 51 -1.68 1.97 -7.36
C GLU A 51 -3.16 1.86 -7.74
N ALA A 52 -3.70 2.86 -8.46
CA ALA A 52 -5.04 2.79 -9.00
C ALA A 52 -5.17 3.56 -10.32
N ALA A 53 -6.05 3.08 -11.20
CA ALA A 53 -6.20 3.66 -12.53
C ALA A 53 -6.64 5.14 -12.46
N ASN A 54 -5.88 6.01 -13.13
CA ASN A 54 -6.07 7.47 -13.14
C ASN A 54 -5.96 8.13 -11.75
N GLN A 55 -5.28 7.50 -10.81
CA GLN A 55 -4.91 8.08 -9.52
C GLN A 55 -3.38 8.24 -9.43
N LEU A 56 -2.93 8.96 -8.41
CA LEU A 56 -1.51 9.05 -8.07
C LEU A 56 -1.06 7.76 -7.40
N ASP A 57 0.19 7.36 -7.62
CA ASP A 57 0.78 6.20 -6.97
C ASP A 57 1.30 6.58 -5.58
N TRP A 58 0.90 5.80 -4.57
CA TRP A 58 1.25 6.03 -3.17
C TRP A 58 2.20 4.95 -2.68
N GLN A 59 3.19 5.33 -1.88
CA GLN A 59 4.10 4.40 -1.21
C GLN A 59 4.15 4.74 0.27
N LEU A 60 3.94 3.73 1.11
CA LEU A 60 3.90 3.85 2.56
C LEU A 60 5.01 3.00 3.17
N ASP A 61 5.92 3.62 3.91
CA ASP A 61 6.83 2.89 4.79
C ASP A 61 6.15 2.70 6.13
N ALA A 62 5.96 1.46 6.53
CA ALA A 62 5.18 1.07 7.69
C ALA A 62 5.77 -0.12 8.43
N ARG A 63 5.15 -0.46 9.55
CA ARG A 63 5.46 -1.65 10.36
C ARG A 63 4.19 -2.17 11.01
N MET A 64 4.14 -3.47 11.32
CA MET A 64 3.03 -4.01 12.11
C MET A 64 3.22 -3.69 13.60
N VAL A 65 2.22 -3.08 14.21
CA VAL A 65 2.16 -2.80 15.64
C VAL A 65 0.81 -3.27 16.16
N ASN A 66 0.81 -4.27 17.05
CA ASN A 66 -0.41 -4.82 17.65
C ASN A 66 -1.49 -5.25 16.62
N GLY A 67 -1.08 -5.81 15.48
CA GLY A 67 -2.00 -6.24 14.41
C GLY A 67 -2.51 -5.11 13.50
N THR A 68 -2.00 -3.88 13.65
CA THR A 68 -2.34 -2.75 12.79
C THR A 68 -1.09 -2.23 12.08
N LEU A 69 -1.28 -1.70 10.87
CA LEU A 69 -0.22 -1.09 10.08
C LEU A 69 0.07 0.33 10.59
N ASP A 70 1.24 0.53 11.21
CA ASP A 70 1.73 1.84 11.68
C ASP A 70 2.54 2.50 10.55
N VAL A 71 1.94 3.48 9.86
CA VAL A 71 2.57 4.21 8.76
C VAL A 71 3.55 5.25 9.32
N THR A 72 4.80 5.15 8.92
CA THR A 72 5.90 6.01 9.39
C THR A 72 6.28 7.09 8.39
N ARG A 73 6.17 6.80 7.08
CA ARG A 73 6.46 7.75 6.00
C ARG A 73 5.53 7.50 4.82
N THR A 74 5.15 8.58 4.17
CA THR A 74 4.28 8.57 3.00
C THR A 74 4.98 9.24 1.84
N PHE A 75 4.87 8.63 0.66
CA PHE A 75 5.36 9.15 -0.60
C PHE A 75 4.25 9.11 -1.63
N CYS A 76 4.19 10.12 -2.48
CA CYS A 76 3.27 10.23 -3.60
C CYS A 76 4.09 10.47 -4.86
N GLU A 77 3.93 9.66 -5.90
CA GLU A 77 4.72 9.73 -7.15
C GLU A 77 6.25 9.71 -6.88
N GLY A 78 6.68 9.03 -5.81
CA GLY A 78 8.09 8.96 -5.41
C GLY A 78 8.63 10.19 -4.65
N HIS A 79 7.79 11.19 -4.39
CA HIS A 79 8.14 12.37 -3.58
C HIS A 79 7.58 12.23 -2.16
N SER A 80 8.34 12.65 -1.15
CA SER A 80 7.86 12.64 0.24
C SER A 80 6.62 13.52 0.38
N ALA A 81 5.50 12.91 0.76
CA ALA A 81 4.21 13.55 0.92
C ALA A 81 4.02 13.99 2.38
N HIS A 82 4.84 14.95 2.84
CA HIS A 82 4.65 15.54 4.18
C HIS A 82 3.51 16.57 4.21
N ASP A 83 3.22 17.22 3.08
CA ASP A 83 2.23 18.31 2.96
C ASP A 83 1.03 17.95 2.08
N VAL A 84 0.99 16.73 1.52
CA VAL A 84 -0.14 16.28 0.70
C VAL A 84 -1.05 15.45 1.60
N ASP A 85 -2.29 15.91 1.77
CA ASP A 85 -3.33 15.13 2.44
C ASP A 85 -3.51 13.80 1.68
N MET A 86 -3.08 12.72 2.34
CA MET A 86 -3.29 11.37 1.82
C MET A 86 -4.80 11.16 1.64
N PRO A 87 -5.27 10.74 0.46
CA PRO A 87 -6.68 10.50 0.24
C PRO A 87 -7.19 9.42 1.19
N GLU A 88 -8.39 9.59 1.75
CA GLU A 88 -9.00 8.62 2.67
C GLU A 88 -9.00 7.19 2.10
N TRP A 89 -9.21 7.03 0.80
CA TRP A 89 -9.21 5.69 0.18
C TRP A 89 -7.85 4.98 0.27
N VAL A 90 -6.74 5.73 0.27
CA VAL A 90 -5.39 5.19 0.45
C VAL A 90 -5.19 4.71 1.88
N GLU A 91 -5.65 5.49 2.87
CA GLU A 91 -5.66 5.09 4.28
C GLU A 91 -6.44 3.79 4.48
N ARG A 92 -7.64 3.70 3.92
CA ARG A 92 -8.48 2.50 4.02
C ARG A 92 -7.85 1.27 3.38
N VAL A 93 -7.20 1.44 2.23
CA VAL A 93 -6.48 0.34 1.58
C VAL A 93 -5.30 -0.10 2.45
N ALA A 94 -4.57 0.83 3.07
CA ALA A 94 -3.46 0.52 3.96
C ALA A 94 -3.92 -0.24 5.23
N ASP A 95 -5.02 0.18 5.84
CA ASP A 95 -5.63 -0.51 6.99
C ASP A 95 -5.99 -1.96 6.62
N LEU A 96 -6.67 -2.13 5.49
CA LEU A 96 -7.11 -3.43 4.99
C LEU A 96 -5.92 -4.36 4.66
N VAL A 97 -4.84 -3.80 4.13
CA VAL A 97 -3.58 -4.54 3.95
C VAL A 97 -3.02 -4.98 5.30
N GLY A 98 -3.03 -4.12 6.32
CA GLY A 98 -2.63 -4.47 7.68
C GLY A 98 -3.44 -5.63 8.25
N GLU A 99 -4.78 -5.57 8.14
CA GLU A 99 -5.69 -6.63 8.60
C GLU A 99 -5.39 -7.97 7.92
N ARG A 100 -5.18 -7.95 6.60
CA ARG A 100 -4.86 -9.16 5.81
C ARG A 100 -3.48 -9.73 6.14
N LEU A 101 -2.50 -8.89 6.44
CA LEU A 101 -1.16 -9.33 6.84
C LEU A 101 -1.15 -9.93 8.25
N ASP A 102 -1.98 -9.43 9.17
CA ASP A 102 -2.16 -10.02 10.51
C ASP A 102 -2.86 -11.40 10.44
N GLY A 103 -3.67 -11.63 9.40
CA GLY A 103 -4.48 -12.84 9.24
C GLY A 103 -5.90 -12.68 9.78
N GLY A 104 -6.38 -11.44 9.93
CA GLY A 104 -7.76 -11.14 10.29
C GLY A 104 -8.72 -11.46 9.15
N THR A 105 -9.70 -12.32 9.43
CA THR A 105 -10.74 -12.79 8.50
C THR A 105 -11.96 -11.87 8.46
#